data_AF-A0A820JB54-F1
#
_entry.id   AF-A0A820JB54-F1
#
_cell.length_a   1.000
_cell.length_b   1.000
_cell.length_c   1.000
_cell.angle_alpha   90.00
_cell.angle_beta   90.00
_cell.angle_gamma   90.00
#
_symmetry.space_group_name_H-M   'P 1'
#
loop_
_entity.id
_entity.type
_entity.pdbx_description
1 polymer ?
#
loop_
_entity_poly.entity_id
_entity_poly.type
_entity_poly.pdbx_seq_one_letter_code
_entity_poly.pdbx_strand_id
1 'polypeptide(L)'
;IKHIVTKFTELIANIRTQRSQRSHNEVNELLLIDIFQSTTSNQQSNNISNTHFIYSQLLINVLLQMIPINTDKNKLIVLCKEKYYDIDNEMKLIQEFENNYSSNDAIYWYMRDSFIYRVLNKALQTQNIDLLFLFRFFIHDIRQALKQNKCTSSIQVYRSQLMTKEQINLLKNSIGCLISINSFFSTSIHRDLALLFLNELPLSDDTERVIFEITADPSGTLSKPVGFIKSNNSFR
;
A
#
# COMPACT_ATOMS: atom_id res chain seq x y z
N ILE A 1 22.73 -13.26 -29.04
CA ILE A 1 21.77 -12.16 -29.30
C ILE A 1 20.32 -12.62 -29.12
N LYS A 2 19.83 -13.67 -29.81
CA LYS A 2 18.47 -14.24 -29.60
C LYS A 2 18.13 -14.54 -28.14
N HIS A 3 19.02 -15.21 -27.39
CA HIS A 3 18.82 -15.62 -26.00
C HIS A 3 18.71 -14.45 -24.98
N ILE A 4 19.31 -13.29 -25.30
CA ILE A 4 19.25 -12.07 -24.47
C ILE A 4 17.92 -11.35 -24.73
N VAL A 5 17.48 -11.32 -26.01
CA VAL A 5 16.18 -10.78 -26.39
C VAL A 5 15.05 -11.59 -25.75
N THR A 6 15.13 -12.93 -25.73
CA THR A 6 14.11 -13.79 -25.08
C THR A 6 13.97 -13.50 -23.60
N LYS A 7 15.09 -13.42 -22.86
CA LYS A 7 15.10 -13.05 -21.43
C LYS A 7 14.53 -11.65 -21.18
N PHE A 8 14.81 -10.68 -22.05
CA PHE A 8 14.29 -9.32 -21.90
C PHE A 8 12.78 -9.24 -22.20
N THR A 9 12.30 -9.94 -23.23
CA THR A 9 10.85 -10.04 -23.50
C THR A 9 10.11 -10.84 -22.44
N GLU A 10 10.69 -11.93 -21.91
CA GLU A 10 10.13 -12.67 -20.78
C GLU A 10 10.12 -11.83 -19.51
N LEU A 11 11.17 -11.04 -19.27
CA LEU A 11 11.23 -10.10 -18.15
C LEU A 11 10.17 -9.00 -18.30
N ILE A 12 10.01 -8.41 -19.48
CA ILE A 12 8.96 -7.41 -19.74
C ILE A 12 7.57 -8.03 -19.64
N ALA A 13 7.37 -9.25 -20.16
CA ALA A 13 6.11 -9.97 -20.04
C ALA A 13 5.80 -10.26 -18.57
N ASN A 14 6.75 -10.76 -17.80
CA ASN A 14 6.60 -11.02 -16.36
C ASN A 14 6.34 -9.73 -15.58
N ILE A 15 7.06 -8.63 -15.88
CA ILE A 15 6.79 -7.32 -15.28
C ILE A 15 5.37 -6.84 -15.61
N ARG A 16 4.89 -7.05 -16.83
CA ARG A 16 3.51 -6.70 -17.24
C ARG A 16 2.47 -7.56 -16.52
N THR A 17 2.65 -8.88 -16.49
CA THR A 17 1.73 -9.81 -15.83
C THR A 17 1.68 -9.57 -14.31
N GLN A 18 2.84 -9.35 -13.68
CA GLN A 18 2.92 -8.98 -12.27
C GLN A 18 2.26 -7.62 -12.00
N ARG A 19 2.42 -6.63 -12.89
CA ARG A 19 1.73 -5.34 -12.78
C ARG A 19 0.21 -5.49 -12.87
N SER A 20 -0.30 -6.36 -13.73
CA SER A 20 -1.74 -6.62 -13.85
C SER A 20 -2.34 -7.30 -12.63
N GLN A 21 -1.68 -8.34 -12.11
CA GLN A 21 -2.12 -9.01 -10.87
C GLN A 21 -2.03 -8.09 -9.65
N ARG A 22 -0.99 -7.24 -9.60
CA ARG A 22 -0.79 -6.23 -8.56
C ARG A 22 -1.93 -5.21 -8.51
N SER A 23 -2.28 -4.61 -9.65
CA SER A 23 -3.38 -3.64 -9.70
C SER A 23 -4.71 -4.26 -9.27
N HIS A 24 -4.96 -5.53 -9.57
CA HIS A 24 -6.16 -6.23 -9.10
C HIS A 24 -6.20 -6.39 -7.57
N ASN A 25 -5.07 -6.71 -6.92
CA ASN A 25 -5.02 -6.85 -5.47
C ASN A 25 -5.08 -5.51 -4.73
N GLU A 26 -4.42 -4.48 -5.28
CA GLU A 26 -4.48 -3.12 -4.75
C GLU A 26 -5.90 -2.56 -4.75
N VAL A 27 -6.73 -2.95 -5.72
CA VAL A 27 -8.12 -2.50 -5.79
C VAL A 27 -9.03 -3.22 -4.77
N ASN A 28 -8.73 -4.48 -4.45
CA ASN A 28 -9.48 -5.25 -3.45
C ASN A 28 -9.05 -4.96 -2.00
N GLU A 29 -7.92 -4.27 -1.81
CA GLU A 29 -7.46 -3.83 -0.49
C GLU A 29 -8.36 -2.71 0.04
N LEU A 30 -8.91 -2.86 1.24
CA LEU A 30 -9.68 -1.80 1.90
C LEU A 30 -8.77 -0.58 2.15
N LEU A 31 -9.14 0.56 1.57
CA LEU A 31 -8.46 1.83 1.77
C LEU A 31 -8.69 2.32 3.20
N LEU A 32 -7.66 2.26 4.04
CA LEU A 32 -7.70 2.82 5.38
C LEU A 32 -7.34 4.31 5.34
N ILE A 33 -8.38 5.13 5.32
CA ILE A 33 -8.26 6.57 5.30
C ILE A 33 -8.73 7.11 6.65
N ASP A 34 -7.82 7.76 7.38
CA ASP A 34 -8.18 8.62 8.50
C ASP A 34 -8.45 10.02 7.97
N ILE A 35 -9.53 10.65 8.41
CA ILE A 35 -9.89 12.03 8.03
C ILE A 35 -9.67 12.96 9.21
N PHE A 36 -8.98 14.08 8.96
CA PHE A 36 -8.81 15.19 9.90
C PHE A 36 -9.74 16.34 9.49
N GLN A 37 -10.87 16.47 10.17
CA GLN A 37 -11.77 17.60 9.96
C GLN A 37 -11.26 18.84 10.69
N SER A 38 -11.17 19.98 9.99
CA SER A 38 -10.95 21.27 10.65
C SER A 38 -12.22 21.68 11.40
N THR A 39 -12.08 22.05 12.66
CA THR A 39 -13.14 22.35 13.62
C THR A 39 -14.19 23.33 13.10
N THR A 40 -15.35 22.83 12.67
CA THR A 40 -16.59 23.63 12.66
C THR A 40 -17.85 22.93 13.16
N SER A 41 -17.86 21.63 13.48
CA SER A 41 -18.96 21.04 14.26
C SER A 41 -18.61 19.69 14.88
N ASN A 42 -18.99 19.52 16.15
CA ASN A 42 -19.01 18.31 16.99
C ASN A 42 -17.66 17.68 17.42
N GLN A 43 -17.40 17.74 18.73
CA GLN A 43 -16.08 17.51 19.36
C GLN A 43 -15.74 16.05 19.72
N GLN A 44 -16.59 15.06 19.46
CA GLN A 44 -16.35 13.68 19.94
C GLN A 44 -15.70 12.73 18.91
N SER A 45 -16.12 12.75 17.65
CA SER A 45 -15.52 11.90 16.60
C SER A 45 -14.12 12.35 16.16
N ASN A 46 -13.85 13.66 16.21
CA ASN A 46 -12.59 14.26 15.77
C ASN A 46 -11.39 13.84 16.62
N ASN A 47 -11.60 13.61 17.93
CA ASN A 47 -10.51 13.21 18.83
C ASN A 47 -10.01 11.79 18.54
N ILE A 48 -10.90 10.88 18.13
CA ILE A 48 -10.58 9.47 17.90
C ILE A 48 -9.74 9.30 16.63
N SER A 49 -10.12 9.96 15.52
CA SER A 49 -9.37 9.93 14.25
C SER A 49 -7.96 10.51 14.41
N ASN A 50 -7.85 11.66 15.08
CA ASN A 50 -6.56 12.28 15.38
C ASN A 50 -5.68 11.38 16.27
N THR A 51 -6.27 10.67 17.23
CA THR A 51 -5.56 9.74 18.12
C THR A 51 -5.06 8.51 17.37
N HIS A 52 -5.88 7.93 16.50
CA HIS A 52 -5.49 6.77 15.70
C HIS A 52 -4.32 7.08 14.77
N PHE A 53 -4.34 8.25 14.13
CA PHE A 53 -3.21 8.73 13.34
C PHE A 53 -1.93 8.90 14.16
N ILE A 54 -2.01 9.61 15.29
CA ILE A 54 -0.84 9.85 16.16
C ILE A 54 -0.26 8.50 16.62
N TYR A 55 -1.13 7.56 16.98
CA TYR A 55 -0.72 6.21 17.36
C TYR A 55 -0.03 5.46 16.21
N SER A 56 -0.61 5.47 15.01
CA SER A 56 0.01 4.88 13.82
C SER A 56 1.37 5.48 13.52
N GLN A 57 1.51 6.81 13.56
CA GLN A 57 2.79 7.49 13.33
C GLN A 57 3.82 7.14 14.39
N LEU A 58 3.42 7.07 15.67
CA LEU A 58 4.31 6.68 16.76
C LEU A 58 4.77 5.24 16.60
N LEU A 59 3.85 4.32 16.30
CA LEU A 59 4.15 2.90 16.09
C LEU A 59 5.14 2.71 14.95
N ILE A 60 4.89 3.31 13.79
CA ILE A 60 5.82 3.25 12.65
C ILE A 60 7.17 3.86 13.02
N ASN A 61 7.20 5.00 13.70
CA ASN A 61 8.45 5.62 14.12
C ASN A 61 9.26 4.72 15.07
N VAL A 62 8.60 4.09 16.04
CA VAL A 62 9.25 3.12 16.95
C VAL A 62 9.81 1.95 16.16
N LEU A 63 9.02 1.29 15.30
CA LEU A 63 9.46 0.16 14.47
C LEU A 63 10.69 0.52 13.61
N LEU A 64 10.72 1.76 13.10
CA LEU A 64 11.79 2.25 12.25
C LEU A 64 13.09 2.66 12.98
N GLN A 65 13.01 2.89 14.29
CA GLN A 65 14.17 3.16 15.16
C GLN A 65 14.73 1.89 15.79
N MET A 66 13.91 0.84 15.89
CA MET A 66 14.34 -0.45 16.40
C MET A 66 15.33 -1.11 15.46
N ILE A 67 16.36 -1.73 16.02
CA ILE A 67 17.34 -2.51 15.26
C ILE A 67 16.64 -3.83 14.84
N PRO A 68 16.61 -4.16 13.53
CA PRO A 68 16.14 -5.46 13.08
C PRO A 68 16.91 -6.60 13.75
N ILE A 69 16.22 -7.64 14.20
CA ILE A 69 16.88 -8.81 14.77
C ILE A 69 16.90 -9.91 13.71
N ASN A 70 18.05 -10.57 13.56
CA ASN A 70 18.25 -11.60 12.53
C ASN A 70 17.22 -12.76 12.60
N THR A 71 16.54 -12.95 13.72
CA THR A 71 15.54 -14.01 13.91
C THR A 71 14.12 -13.63 13.47
N ASP A 72 13.85 -12.35 13.16
CA ASP A 72 12.50 -11.89 12.81
C ASP A 72 11.99 -12.53 11.52
N LYS A 73 12.84 -12.54 10.49
CA LYS A 73 12.54 -13.20 9.21
C LYS A 73 12.15 -14.65 9.45
N ASN A 74 12.91 -15.39 10.25
CA ASN A 74 12.63 -16.81 10.50
C ASN A 74 11.29 -17.01 11.20
N LYS A 75 10.99 -16.21 12.23
CA LYS A 75 9.70 -16.26 12.93
C LYS A 75 8.53 -15.90 12.00
N LEU A 76 8.70 -14.85 11.19
CA LEU A 76 7.70 -14.46 10.19
C LEU A 76 7.43 -15.61 9.21
N ILE A 77 8.48 -16.28 8.74
CA ILE A 77 8.35 -17.40 7.80
C ILE A 77 7.61 -18.58 8.42
N VAL A 78 7.91 -18.94 9.67
CA VAL A 78 7.17 -19.99 10.39
C VAL A 78 5.68 -19.66 10.45
N LEU A 79 5.32 -18.45 10.88
CA LEU A 79 3.92 -18.01 10.94
C LEU A 79 3.23 -18.02 9.57
N CYS A 80 3.94 -17.64 8.51
CA CYS A 80 3.39 -17.66 7.16
C CYS A 80 3.20 -19.09 6.63
N LYS A 81 4.13 -20.01 6.92
CA LYS A 81 3.99 -21.44 6.57
C LYS A 81 2.78 -22.06 7.26
N GLU A 82 2.56 -21.75 8.53
CA GLU A 82 1.37 -22.22 9.27
C GLU A 82 0.08 -21.65 8.68
N LYS A 83 0.07 -20.35 8.34
CA LYS A 83 -1.11 -19.68 7.78
C LYS A 83 -1.49 -20.18 6.39
N TYR A 84 -0.52 -20.54 5.56
CA TYR A 84 -0.70 -20.87 4.15
C TYR A 84 -0.39 -22.34 3.83
N TYR A 85 -0.45 -23.23 4.84
CA TYR A 85 0.03 -24.62 4.75
C TYR A 85 -0.63 -25.43 3.61
N ASP A 86 -1.86 -25.10 3.24
CA ASP A 86 -2.69 -25.76 2.23
C ASP A 86 -2.70 -25.04 0.87
N ILE A 87 -1.99 -23.91 0.75
CA ILE A 87 -1.94 -23.13 -0.48
C ILE A 87 -0.57 -23.30 -1.16
N ASP A 88 -0.46 -24.32 -2.03
CA ASP A 88 0.79 -24.70 -2.71
C ASP A 88 1.55 -23.54 -3.35
N ASN A 89 0.82 -22.63 -4.02
CA ASN A 89 1.43 -21.47 -4.68
C ASN A 89 2.07 -20.51 -3.66
N GLU A 90 1.41 -20.27 -2.52
CA GLU A 90 1.95 -19.43 -1.45
C GLU A 90 3.14 -20.11 -0.77
N MET A 91 3.07 -21.42 -0.53
CA MET A 91 4.17 -22.18 0.05
C MET A 91 5.45 -22.08 -0.80
N LYS A 92 5.32 -22.14 -2.13
CA LYS A 92 6.45 -21.91 -3.05
C LYS A 92 7.01 -20.49 -2.93
N LEU A 93 6.15 -19.47 -2.86
CA LEU A 93 6.57 -18.07 -2.68
C LEU A 93 7.26 -17.84 -1.33
N ILE A 94 6.77 -18.49 -0.26
CA ILE A 94 7.38 -18.45 1.06
C ILE A 94 8.78 -19.06 1.04
N GLN A 95 8.94 -20.23 0.42
CA GLN A 95 10.25 -20.87 0.28
C GLN A 95 11.22 -20.04 -0.58
N GLU A 96 10.72 -19.42 -1.66
CA GLU A 96 11.52 -18.52 -2.49
C GLU A 96 11.98 -17.29 -1.69
N PHE A 97 11.10 -16.67 -0.91
CA PHE A 97 11.45 -15.54 -0.04
C PHE A 97 12.45 -15.94 1.04
N GLU A 98 12.22 -17.07 1.70
CA GLU A 98 13.10 -17.60 2.75
C GLU A 98 14.55 -17.74 2.24
N ASN A 99 14.71 -18.34 1.05
CA ASN A 99 16.02 -18.65 0.50
C ASN A 99 16.69 -17.47 -0.22
N ASN A 100 15.92 -16.60 -0.88
CA ASN A 100 16.47 -15.64 -1.84
C ASN A 100 16.29 -14.17 -1.43
N TYR A 101 15.51 -13.86 -0.39
CA TYR A 101 15.27 -12.46 -0.01
C TYR A 101 16.57 -11.74 0.39
N SER A 102 16.80 -10.60 -0.25
CA SER A 102 17.78 -9.58 0.15
C SER A 102 17.10 -8.21 0.33
N SER A 103 17.71 -7.32 1.10
CA SER A 103 17.16 -5.96 1.34
C SER A 103 17.01 -5.14 0.06
N ASN A 104 17.81 -5.39 -0.97
CA ASN A 104 17.71 -4.74 -2.28
C ASN A 104 16.41 -5.14 -3.03
N ASP A 105 15.82 -6.28 -2.70
CA ASP A 105 14.62 -6.81 -3.35
C ASP A 105 13.34 -6.44 -2.60
N ALA A 106 13.42 -5.64 -1.53
CA ALA A 106 12.27 -5.33 -0.67
C ALA A 106 11.08 -4.73 -1.43
N ILE A 107 11.33 -3.80 -2.35
CA ILE A 107 10.27 -3.23 -3.20
C ILE A 107 9.68 -4.27 -4.14
N TYR A 108 10.51 -5.14 -4.71
CA TYR A 108 10.02 -6.23 -5.58
C TYR A 108 9.08 -7.16 -4.82
N TRP A 109 9.50 -7.61 -3.62
CA TRP A 109 8.66 -8.49 -2.79
C TRP A 109 7.40 -7.81 -2.27
N TYR A 110 7.46 -6.51 -1.98
CA TYR A 110 6.27 -5.73 -1.59
C TYR A 110 5.30 -5.56 -2.77
N MET A 111 5.80 -5.34 -3.98
CA MET A 111 4.96 -5.15 -5.16
C MET A 111 4.44 -6.47 -5.75
N ARG A 112 5.12 -7.59 -5.49
CA ARG A 112 4.75 -8.90 -6.01
C ARG A 112 3.49 -9.39 -5.31
N ASP A 113 2.56 -9.93 -6.09
CA ASP A 113 1.45 -10.70 -5.56
C ASP A 113 1.97 -11.92 -4.77
N SER A 114 2.03 -11.77 -3.46
CA SER A 114 2.64 -12.73 -2.54
C SER A 114 2.12 -12.55 -1.11
N PHE A 115 2.36 -13.57 -0.29
CA PHE A 115 2.07 -13.54 1.14
C PHE A 115 2.63 -12.28 1.82
N ILE A 116 3.83 -11.82 1.43
CA ILE A 116 4.48 -10.65 2.06
C ILE A 116 3.61 -9.40 1.94
N TYR A 117 3.17 -9.07 0.72
CA TYR A 117 2.28 -7.93 0.47
C TYR A 117 1.00 -8.04 1.30
N ARG A 118 0.30 -9.18 1.23
CA ARG A 118 -0.98 -9.38 1.93
C ARG A 118 -0.84 -9.32 3.45
N VAL A 119 0.15 -10.03 4.00
CA VAL A 119 0.34 -10.15 5.43
C VAL A 119 0.81 -8.82 6.02
N LEU A 120 1.72 -8.10 5.35
CA LEU A 120 2.17 -6.77 5.80
C LEU A 120 1.03 -5.76 5.77
N ASN A 121 0.31 -5.62 4.65
CA ASN A 121 -0.78 -4.65 4.56
C ASN A 121 -1.92 -4.98 5.53
N LYS A 122 -2.21 -6.29 5.75
CA LYS A 122 -3.16 -6.67 6.79
C LYS A 122 -2.68 -6.29 8.19
N ALA A 123 -1.39 -6.48 8.49
CA ALA A 123 -0.80 -6.12 9.78
C ALA A 123 -0.84 -4.60 10.03
N LEU A 124 -0.51 -3.80 9.01
CA LEU A 124 -0.65 -2.35 9.03
C LEU A 124 -2.12 -1.97 9.26
N GLN A 125 -3.04 -2.64 8.56
CA GLN A 125 -4.46 -2.35 8.65
C GLN A 125 -5.05 -2.62 10.03
N THR A 126 -4.71 -3.74 10.64
CA THR A 126 -5.23 -4.10 11.96
C THR A 126 -4.36 -3.59 13.09
N GLN A 127 -3.31 -2.80 12.79
CA GLN A 127 -2.26 -2.42 13.74
C GLN A 127 -1.75 -3.60 14.57
N ASN A 128 -1.53 -4.76 13.94
CA ASN A 128 -1.07 -5.96 14.64
C ASN A 128 0.40 -5.76 15.04
N ILE A 129 0.63 -5.34 16.28
CA ILE A 129 1.95 -4.95 16.79
C ILE A 129 2.93 -6.12 16.72
N ASP A 130 2.51 -7.32 17.13
CA ASP A 130 3.39 -8.51 17.14
C ASP A 130 3.88 -8.84 15.73
N LEU A 131 2.98 -8.79 14.75
CA LEU A 131 3.31 -9.05 13.36
C LEU A 131 4.12 -7.92 12.74
N LEU A 132 3.77 -6.66 13.00
CA LEU A 132 4.53 -5.49 12.56
C LEU A 132 5.95 -5.46 13.14
N PHE A 133 6.11 -5.94 14.38
CA PHE A 133 7.40 -6.13 15.00
C PHE A 133 8.24 -7.10 14.17
N LEU A 134 7.70 -8.26 13.78
CA LEU A 134 8.40 -9.20 12.89
C LEU A 134 8.70 -8.61 11.51
N PHE A 135 7.85 -7.71 11.00
CA PHE A 135 8.10 -7.00 9.73
C PHE A 135 9.10 -5.85 9.83
N ARG A 136 9.62 -5.48 11.00
CA ARG A 136 10.46 -4.28 11.15
C ARG A 136 11.68 -4.26 10.23
N PHE A 137 12.30 -5.42 9.98
CA PHE A 137 13.40 -5.55 9.02
C PHE A 137 12.96 -5.15 7.60
N PHE A 138 11.82 -5.68 7.16
CA PHE A 138 11.29 -5.47 5.82
C PHE A 138 10.78 -4.04 5.63
N ILE A 139 10.14 -3.46 6.65
CA ILE A 139 9.71 -2.05 6.66
C ILE A 139 10.95 -1.13 6.59
N HIS A 140 12.03 -1.48 7.28
CA HIS A 140 13.29 -0.73 7.20
C HIS A 140 13.88 -0.77 5.78
N ASP A 141 13.93 -1.96 5.18
CA ASP A 141 14.45 -2.16 3.81
C ASP A 141 13.61 -1.39 2.78
N ILE A 142 12.28 -1.45 2.86
CA ILE A 142 11.38 -0.64 2.01
C ILE A 142 11.69 0.85 2.19
N ARG A 143 11.78 1.33 3.44
CA ARG A 143 12.07 2.76 3.71
C ARG A 143 13.40 3.17 3.10
N GLN A 144 14.43 2.34 3.21
CA GLN A 144 15.74 2.63 2.64
C GLN A 144 15.66 2.70 1.11
N ALA A 145 15.01 1.73 0.48
CA ALA A 145 14.82 1.71 -0.97
C ALA A 145 14.02 2.93 -1.47
N LEU A 146 12.96 3.34 -0.77
CA LEU A 146 12.17 4.53 -1.12
C LEU A 146 12.97 5.83 -0.95
N LYS A 147 13.80 5.94 0.11
CA LYS A 147 14.68 7.11 0.31
C LYS A 147 15.69 7.26 -0.82
N GLN A 148 16.24 6.15 -1.30
CA GLN A 148 17.21 6.14 -2.40
C GLN A 148 16.57 6.47 -3.76
N ASN A 149 15.28 6.15 -3.93
CA ASN A 149 14.54 6.31 -5.19
C ASN A 149 13.46 7.40 -5.10
N LYS A 150 13.70 8.46 -4.32
CA LYS A 150 12.74 9.57 -4.18
C LYS A 150 12.60 10.30 -5.53
N CYS A 151 11.36 10.63 -5.90
CA CYS A 151 11.10 11.49 -7.05
C CYS A 151 11.73 12.87 -6.83
N THR A 152 12.29 13.45 -7.89
CA THR A 152 12.94 14.77 -7.85
C THR A 152 11.99 15.90 -8.24
N SER A 153 10.90 15.58 -8.94
CA SER A 153 9.86 16.52 -9.37
C SER A 153 8.48 16.00 -8.99
N SER A 154 7.50 16.91 -8.96
CA SER A 154 6.10 16.53 -8.79
C SER A 154 5.65 15.58 -9.89
N ILE A 155 4.87 14.57 -9.52
CA ILE A 155 4.32 13.58 -10.45
C ILE A 155 2.80 13.44 -10.27
N GLN A 156 2.10 13.15 -11.36
CA GLN A 156 0.71 12.72 -11.31
C GLN A 156 0.65 11.21 -11.32
N VAL A 157 -0.11 10.65 -10.38
CA VAL A 157 -0.30 9.21 -10.24
C VAL A 157 -1.78 8.90 -10.00
N TYR A 158 -2.15 7.68 -10.33
CA TYR A 158 -3.52 7.20 -10.37
C TYR A 158 -3.66 5.92 -9.58
N ARG A 159 -4.72 5.79 -8.79
CA ARG A 159 -5.06 4.53 -8.11
C ARG A 159 -6.51 4.17 -8.35
N SER A 160 -6.72 2.92 -8.73
CA SER A 160 -8.05 2.33 -8.87
C SER A 160 -8.48 1.71 -7.56
N GLN A 161 -9.75 1.87 -7.20
CA GLN A 161 -10.30 1.36 -5.96
C GLN A 161 -11.79 1.02 -6.12
N LEU A 162 -12.22 -0.12 -5.58
CA LEU A 162 -13.63 -0.34 -5.26
C LEU A 162 -13.90 0.21 -3.87
N MET A 163 -14.92 1.06 -3.78
CA MET A 163 -15.33 1.68 -2.53
C MET A 163 -16.81 1.48 -2.30
N THR A 164 -17.21 1.27 -1.05
CA THR A 164 -18.63 1.28 -0.71
C THR A 164 -19.21 2.67 -0.88
N LYS A 165 -20.52 2.75 -1.10
CA LYS A 165 -21.24 4.05 -1.15
C LYS A 165 -21.02 4.86 0.13
N GLU A 166 -20.94 4.19 1.28
CA GLU A 166 -20.62 4.83 2.56
C GLU A 166 -19.22 5.47 2.56
N GLN A 167 -18.18 4.74 2.13
CA GLN A 167 -16.82 5.27 2.06
C GLN A 167 -16.72 6.46 1.10
N ILE A 168 -17.45 6.42 -0.02
CA ILE A 168 -17.52 7.52 -0.98
C ILE A 168 -18.19 8.74 -0.36
N ASN A 169 -19.31 8.55 0.35
CA ASN A 169 -19.99 9.64 1.03
C ASN A 169 -19.12 10.26 2.14
N LEU A 170 -18.37 9.44 2.86
CA LEU A 170 -17.38 9.89 3.85
C LEU A 170 -16.30 10.76 3.19
N LEU A 171 -15.76 10.37 2.03
CA LEU A 171 -14.81 11.20 1.28
C LEU A 171 -15.44 12.50 0.75
N LYS A 172 -16.66 12.44 0.21
CA LYS A 172 -17.41 13.62 -0.25
C LYS A 172 -17.61 14.63 0.87
N ASN A 173 -17.94 14.17 2.08
CA ASN A 173 -18.11 15.02 3.26
C ASN A 173 -16.78 15.53 3.84
N SER A 174 -15.65 15.08 3.30
CA SER A 174 -14.30 15.40 3.77
C SER A 174 -13.52 16.28 2.78
N ILE A 175 -14.22 16.87 1.81
CA ILE A 175 -13.61 17.86 0.91
C ILE A 175 -13.08 19.04 1.73
N GLY A 176 -11.86 19.47 1.43
CA GLY A 176 -11.15 20.50 2.19
C GLY A 176 -10.52 20.00 3.48
N CYS A 177 -10.65 18.71 3.82
CA CYS A 177 -9.98 18.10 4.97
C CYS A 177 -8.62 17.51 4.58
N LEU A 178 -7.77 17.30 5.61
CA LEU A 178 -6.59 16.45 5.46
C LEU A 178 -7.00 15.00 5.64
N ILE A 179 -6.27 14.10 4.99
CA ILE A 179 -6.41 12.65 5.16
C ILE A 179 -5.06 11.99 5.42
N SER A 180 -5.05 10.89 6.14
CA SER A 180 -3.88 10.02 6.30
C SER A 180 -4.22 8.63 5.80
N ILE A 181 -3.22 7.94 5.25
CA ILE A 181 -3.32 6.56 4.82
C ILE A 181 -2.35 5.75 5.68
N ASN A 182 -2.88 4.77 6.42
CA ASN A 182 -2.09 3.99 7.39
C ASN A 182 -1.50 2.70 6.76
N SER A 183 -1.32 2.70 5.44
CA SER A 183 -0.65 1.66 4.67
C SER A 183 0.19 2.28 3.55
N PHE A 184 0.94 1.46 2.82
CA PHE A 184 1.60 1.96 1.61
C PHE A 184 0.58 2.19 0.50
N PHE A 185 0.67 3.36 -0.13
CA PHE A 185 -0.27 3.75 -1.17
C PHE A 185 0.32 3.54 -2.56
N SER A 186 0.13 2.32 -3.08
CA SER A 186 0.56 1.99 -4.43
C SER A 186 -0.28 2.67 -5.49
N THR A 187 0.39 3.19 -6.52
CA THR A 187 -0.22 3.97 -7.60
C THR A 187 0.44 3.66 -8.94
N SER A 188 -0.23 4.03 -10.03
CA SER A 188 0.25 3.96 -11.40
C SER A 188 0.52 5.35 -11.96
N ILE A 189 1.61 5.55 -12.69
CA ILE A 189 1.84 6.78 -13.47
C ILE A 189 0.98 6.84 -14.75
N HIS A 190 0.37 5.71 -15.14
CA HIS A 190 -0.42 5.59 -16.37
C HIS A 190 -1.91 5.51 -16.02
N ARG A 191 -2.66 6.56 -16.37
CA ARG A 191 -4.10 6.66 -16.14
C ARG A 191 -4.89 5.57 -16.85
N ASP A 192 -4.54 5.28 -18.10
CA ASP A 192 -5.27 4.30 -18.92
C ASP A 192 -5.14 2.89 -18.35
N LEU A 193 -3.96 2.54 -17.80
CA LEU A 193 -3.77 1.28 -17.10
C LEU A 193 -4.64 1.22 -15.84
N ALA A 194 -4.67 2.29 -15.05
CA ALA A 194 -5.53 2.34 -13.86
C ALA A 194 -7.01 2.14 -14.23
N LEU A 195 -7.50 2.83 -15.26
CA LEU A 195 -8.88 2.70 -15.73
C LEU A 195 -9.19 1.32 -16.30
N LEU A 196 -8.27 0.73 -17.07
CA LEU A 196 -8.43 -0.63 -17.60
C LEU A 196 -8.73 -1.61 -16.45
N PHE A 197 -7.89 -1.62 -15.41
CA PHE A 197 -8.10 -2.49 -14.25
C PHE A 197 -9.37 -2.15 -13.48
N LEU A 198 -9.67 -0.86 -13.32
CA LEU A 198 -10.90 -0.43 -12.65
C LEU A 198 -12.14 -1.01 -13.35
N ASN A 199 -12.08 -1.13 -14.67
CA ASN A 199 -13.19 -1.64 -15.48
C ASN A 199 -13.35 -3.16 -15.48
N GLU A 200 -12.31 -3.90 -15.14
CA GLU A 200 -12.32 -5.37 -15.05
C GLU A 200 -12.98 -5.89 -13.77
N LEU A 201 -13.20 -5.02 -12.77
CA LEU A 201 -13.60 -5.45 -11.45
C LEU A 201 -15.12 -5.71 -11.35
N PRO A 202 -15.53 -6.80 -10.69
CA PRO A 202 -16.93 -7.07 -10.44
C PRO A 202 -17.50 -6.04 -9.47
N LEU A 203 -18.61 -5.42 -9.85
CA LEU A 203 -19.38 -4.53 -8.98
C LEU A 203 -20.36 -5.34 -8.13
N SER A 204 -20.59 -4.86 -6.91
CA SER A 204 -21.74 -5.24 -6.09
C SER A 204 -22.71 -4.06 -5.98
N ASP A 205 -23.94 -4.31 -5.55
CA ASP A 205 -24.97 -3.26 -5.42
C ASP A 205 -24.57 -2.11 -4.49
N ASP A 206 -23.60 -2.33 -3.58
CA ASP A 206 -23.14 -1.34 -2.61
C ASP A 206 -21.75 -0.75 -2.92
N THR A 207 -21.10 -1.17 -4.01
CA THR A 207 -19.76 -0.68 -4.38
C THR A 207 -19.77 0.11 -5.67
N GLU A 208 -18.85 1.06 -5.76
CA GLU A 208 -18.61 1.84 -6.98
C GLU A 208 -17.13 1.83 -7.33
N ARG A 209 -16.86 2.03 -8.61
CA ARG A 209 -15.52 2.17 -9.17
C ARG A 209 -15.01 3.59 -8.96
N VAL A 210 -13.95 3.74 -8.18
CA VAL A 210 -13.31 5.03 -7.90
C VAL A 210 -11.90 5.05 -8.47
N ILE A 211 -11.54 6.17 -9.10
CA ILE A 211 -10.17 6.48 -9.46
C ILE A 211 -9.68 7.69 -8.66
N PHE A 212 -8.61 7.51 -7.91
CA PHE A 212 -7.89 8.60 -7.26
C PHE A 212 -6.90 9.21 -8.24
N GLU A 213 -6.94 10.52 -8.41
CA GLU A 213 -5.93 11.30 -9.12
C GLU A 213 -5.11 12.07 -8.08
N ILE A 214 -3.83 11.73 -7.95
CA ILE A 214 -2.97 12.19 -6.85
C ILE A 214 -1.78 12.93 -7.44
N THR A 215 -1.57 14.15 -6.97
CA THR A 215 -0.35 14.91 -7.23
C THR A 215 0.63 14.67 -6.08
N ALA A 216 1.71 13.93 -6.34
CA ALA A 216 2.74 13.67 -5.35
C ALA A 216 3.90 14.66 -5.55
N ASP A 217 4.07 15.58 -4.60
CA ASP A 217 5.10 16.61 -4.65
C ASP A 217 6.28 16.28 -3.69
N PRO A 218 7.49 16.02 -4.21
CA PRO A 218 8.64 15.70 -3.37
C PRO A 218 9.27 16.93 -2.68
N SER A 219 8.89 18.16 -3.08
CA SER A 219 9.46 19.43 -2.60
C SER A 219 8.89 19.90 -1.26
N GLY A 220 7.82 19.27 -0.78
CA GLY A 220 7.20 19.59 0.49
C GLY A 220 8.14 19.41 1.69
N THR A 221 8.20 20.43 2.56
CA THR A 221 8.83 20.38 3.89
C THR A 221 7.99 19.63 4.93
N LEU A 222 6.79 19.18 4.57
CA LEU A 222 5.91 18.43 5.48
C LEU A 222 6.49 17.03 5.74
N SER A 223 6.99 16.83 6.95
CA SER A 223 7.46 15.52 7.45
C SER A 223 6.34 14.52 7.73
N LYS A 224 5.08 14.84 7.42
CA LYS A 224 3.89 14.07 7.84
C LYS A 224 3.18 13.47 6.62
N PRO A 225 2.80 12.19 6.66
CA PRO A 225 2.16 11.49 5.55
C PRO A 225 0.66 11.83 5.46
N VAL A 226 0.36 13.09 5.15
CA VAL A 226 -1.02 13.57 4.99
C VAL A 226 -1.28 14.00 3.55
N GLY A 227 -2.43 13.62 3.02
CA GLY A 227 -2.99 14.14 1.78
C GLY A 227 -4.01 15.25 2.04
N PHE A 228 -4.33 16.03 1.02
CA PHE A 228 -5.37 17.05 1.06
C PHE A 228 -6.42 16.77 -0.01
N ILE A 229 -7.69 16.70 0.38
CA ILE A 229 -8.79 16.47 -0.57
C ILE A 229 -9.18 17.82 -1.18
N LYS A 230 -8.76 18.06 -2.43
CA LYS A 230 -9.18 19.23 -3.21
C LYS A 230 -10.63 19.08 -3.64
N SER A 231 -11.38 20.18 -3.65
CA SER A 231 -12.66 20.24 -4.35
C SER A 231 -12.40 20.24 -5.86
N ASN A 232 -12.69 19.13 -6.53
CA ASN A 232 -12.82 19.09 -7.99
C ASN A 232 -14.18 18.48 -8.36
N ASN A 233 -14.92 19.21 -9.21
CA ASN A 233 -16.32 18.99 -9.57
C ASN A 233 -16.55 17.79 -10.52
N SER A 234 -16.09 16.60 -10.17
CA SER A 234 -16.49 15.40 -10.91
C SER A 234 -16.50 14.17 -10.02
N PHE A 235 -17.49 14.08 -9.14
CA PHE A 235 -18.12 12.79 -8.87
C PHE A 235 -19.05 12.54 -10.06
N ARG A 236 -18.58 11.81 -11.07
CA ARG A 236 -19.43 11.31 -12.14
C ARG A 236 -19.86 9.90 -11.82
#